data_AF-A0A2V7KJZ2-F1
#
_entry.id   AF-A0A2V7KJZ2-F1
#
_cell.length_a   1.000
_cell.length_b   1.000
_cell.length_c   1.000
_cell.angle_alpha   90.00
_cell.angle_beta   90.00
_cell.angle_gamma   90.00
#
_symmetry.space_group_name_H-M   'P 1'
#
loop_
_entity.id
_entity.type
_entity.pdbx_description
1 polymer ?
#
loop_
_entity_poly.entity_id
_entity_poly.type
_entity_poly.pdbx_seq_one_letter_code
_entity_poly.pdbx_strand_id
1 'polypeptide(L)'
;MGSDVNYDKAPSEDFASVVIEFQTDDGHRVLGEASTSWSFVGAGLRLSAELLGPEYSLSWNSLDSGLKLFFSREVQGKAGEDLVEKQNAEMGQMPVVASEAAAYGYEAEDRHFVNVFLGREKPALTFDDGLQVVKVLMTAYMSAEQGRTLDFPPEGIDSFVPAVAKGTWKP
;
A
#
# COMPACT_ATOMS: atom_id res chain seq x y z
N MET A 1 -19.81 -2.70 -3.86
CA MET A 1 -20.00 -2.51 -2.40
C MET A 1 -21.32 -3.15 -2.00
N GLY A 2 -21.36 -3.81 -0.83
CA GLY A 2 -22.59 -4.40 -0.30
C GLY A 2 -23.56 -3.34 0.23
N SER A 3 -24.83 -3.73 0.43
CA SER A 3 -25.89 -2.87 0.97
C SER A 3 -25.62 -2.34 2.39
N ASP A 4 -24.66 -2.92 3.09
CA ASP A 4 -24.38 -2.63 4.50
C ASP A 4 -23.42 -1.45 4.71
N VAL A 5 -22.84 -0.91 3.63
CA VAL A 5 -21.90 0.21 3.68
C VAL A 5 -22.57 1.48 3.19
N ASN A 6 -22.63 2.49 4.05
CA ASN A 6 -23.19 3.80 3.72
C ASN A 6 -22.17 4.90 4.07
N TYR A 7 -21.47 5.41 3.06
CA TYR A 7 -20.46 6.45 3.22
C TYR A 7 -21.03 7.84 3.56
N ASP A 8 -22.33 8.07 3.37
CA ASP A 8 -22.99 9.28 3.88
C ASP A 8 -23.07 9.27 5.41
N LYS A 9 -23.06 8.08 6.03
CA LYS A 9 -23.15 7.89 7.49
C LYS A 9 -21.81 7.54 8.14
N ALA A 10 -20.95 6.83 7.42
CA ALA A 10 -19.63 6.40 7.85
C ALA A 10 -18.62 6.75 6.75
N PRO A 11 -18.22 8.02 6.65
CA PRO A 11 -17.34 8.47 5.57
C PRO A 11 -15.95 7.85 5.73
N SER A 12 -15.24 7.69 4.63
CA SER A 12 -13.87 7.15 4.56
C SER A 12 -13.16 7.78 3.38
N GLU A 13 -11.88 8.10 3.53
CA GLU A 13 -11.02 8.44 2.42
C GLU A 13 -10.85 7.23 1.48
N ASP A 14 -10.81 7.48 0.18
CA ASP A 14 -10.54 6.48 -0.86
C ASP A 14 -9.11 6.59 -1.40
N PHE A 15 -8.49 7.76 -1.27
CA PHE A 15 -7.10 8.04 -1.58
C PHE A 15 -6.45 8.81 -0.44
N ALA A 16 -5.23 8.41 -0.10
CA ALA A 16 -4.39 9.17 0.81
C ALA A 16 -2.94 9.17 0.33
N SER A 17 -2.23 10.23 0.66
CA SER A 17 -0.79 10.37 0.45
C SER A 17 -0.16 10.98 1.68
N VAL A 18 1.04 10.52 2.02
CA VAL A 18 1.83 11.04 3.14
C VAL A 18 3.29 11.12 2.73
N VAL A 19 3.95 12.18 3.18
CA VAL A 19 5.41 12.34 3.12
C VAL A 19 5.91 12.38 4.56
N ILE A 20 6.92 11.56 4.84
CA ILE A 20 7.56 11.46 6.16
C ILE A 20 9.04 11.80 5.98
N GLU A 21 9.52 12.73 6.79
CA GLU A 21 10.94 13.03 6.89
C GLU A 21 11.56 12.16 7.99
N PHE A 22 12.59 11.39 7.64
CA PHE A 22 13.36 10.60 8.58
C PHE A 22 14.75 11.22 8.76
N GLN A 23 15.34 10.95 9.91
CA GLN A 23 16.76 11.19 10.15
C GLN A 23 17.46 9.83 10.26
N THR A 24 18.49 9.63 9.45
CA THR A 24 19.36 8.45 9.53
C THR A 24 20.34 8.58 10.70
N ASP A 25 20.95 7.47 11.11
CA ASP A 25 21.89 7.44 12.24
C ASP A 25 23.14 8.32 12.03
N ASP A 26 23.51 8.59 10.78
CA ASP A 26 24.60 9.49 10.38
C ASP A 26 24.13 10.96 10.17
N GLY A 27 22.88 11.26 10.50
CA GLY A 27 22.33 12.62 10.55
C GLY A 27 21.80 13.16 9.22
N HIS A 28 21.76 12.34 8.17
CA HIS A 28 21.13 12.72 6.91
C HIS A 28 19.61 12.73 7.02
N ARG A 29 18.99 13.68 6.29
CA ARG A 29 17.55 13.69 6.10
C ARG A 29 17.20 12.85 4.89
N VAL A 30 16.28 11.89 5.06
CA VAL A 30 15.73 11.09 3.98
C VAL A 30 14.21 11.21 3.96
N LEU A 31 13.61 11.01 2.79
CA LEU A 31 12.17 11.12 2.58
C LEU A 31 11.59 9.74 2.34
N GLY A 32 10.47 9.45 2.99
CA GLY A 32 9.60 8.34 2.63
C GLY A 32 8.26 8.90 2.17
N GLU A 33 7.77 8.37 1.05
CA GLU A 33 6.47 8.71 0.50
C GLU A 33 5.62 7.45 0.47
N ALA A 34 4.37 7.56 0.89
CA ALA A 34 3.41 6.47 0.79
C ALA A 34 2.09 7.02 0.24
N SER A 35 1.50 6.28 -0.69
CA SER A 35 0.16 6.53 -1.19
C SER A 35 -0.67 5.26 -1.18
N THR A 36 -1.96 5.41 -0.95
CA THR A 36 -2.92 4.31 -0.99
C THR A 36 -4.16 4.75 -1.75
N SER A 37 -4.78 3.81 -2.46
CA SER A 37 -6.02 4.07 -3.19
C SER A 37 -6.92 2.84 -3.24
N TRP A 38 -8.18 3.03 -2.87
CA TRP A 38 -9.26 2.07 -3.06
C TRP A 38 -9.91 2.19 -4.45
N SER A 39 -9.57 3.25 -5.19
CA SER A 39 -10.09 3.56 -6.53
C SER A 39 -9.12 3.15 -7.65
N PHE A 40 -8.10 2.32 -7.34
CA PHE A 40 -7.17 1.82 -8.33
C PHE A 40 -7.87 0.91 -9.34
N VAL A 41 -7.82 1.27 -10.63
CA VAL A 41 -8.34 0.48 -11.73
C VAL A 41 -7.15 -0.15 -12.48
N GLY A 42 -6.91 -1.43 -12.22
CA GLY A 42 -5.83 -2.19 -12.83
C GLY A 42 -5.99 -3.68 -12.59
N ALA A 43 -5.03 -4.46 -13.06
CA ALA A 43 -5.07 -5.91 -12.89
C ALA A 43 -4.66 -6.29 -11.46
N GLY A 44 -5.63 -6.57 -10.58
CA GLY A 44 -5.38 -7.06 -9.22
C GLY A 44 -4.92 -6.01 -8.20
N LEU A 45 -4.45 -6.48 -7.04
CA LEU A 45 -3.92 -5.65 -5.95
C LEU A 45 -2.50 -5.20 -6.27
N ARG A 46 -2.28 -3.88 -6.32
CA ARG A 46 -0.95 -3.29 -6.56
C ARG A 46 -0.31 -2.86 -5.25
N LEU A 47 0.69 -3.62 -4.84
CA LEU A 47 1.74 -3.22 -3.89
C LEU A 47 3.02 -2.93 -4.68
N SER A 48 3.59 -1.74 -4.49
CA SER A 48 4.87 -1.37 -5.08
C SER A 48 5.67 -0.50 -4.12
N ALA A 49 6.99 -0.64 -4.15
CA ALA A 49 7.92 0.18 -3.39
C ALA A 49 9.17 0.47 -4.23
N GLU A 50 9.76 1.64 -4.01
CA GLU A 50 11.05 2.03 -4.56
C GLU A 50 11.92 2.57 -3.44
N LEU A 51 13.22 2.28 -3.52
CA LEU A 51 14.23 2.79 -2.60
C LEU A 51 15.40 3.26 -3.45
N LEU A 52 15.80 4.50 -3.24
CA LEU A 52 16.89 5.15 -3.97
C LEU A 52 17.95 5.61 -2.96
N GLY A 53 19.19 5.19 -3.19
CA GLY A 53 20.35 5.66 -2.47
C GLY A 53 21.41 6.21 -3.44
N PRO A 54 22.51 6.78 -2.91
CA PRO A 54 23.55 7.40 -3.73
C PRO A 54 24.16 6.47 -4.78
N GLU A 55 24.23 5.17 -4.49
CA GLU A 55 24.89 4.15 -5.34
C GLU A 55 24.04 2.89 -5.50
N TYR A 56 22.76 2.93 -5.15
CA TYR A 56 21.86 1.78 -5.27
C TYR A 56 20.43 2.22 -5.56
N SER A 57 19.70 1.33 -6.25
CA SER A 57 18.26 1.42 -6.36
C SER A 57 17.65 0.04 -6.15
N LEU A 58 16.46 0.04 -5.57
CA LEU A 58 15.61 -1.13 -5.45
C LEU A 58 14.22 -0.73 -5.92
N SER A 59 13.59 -1.59 -6.70
CA SER A 59 12.17 -1.48 -7.03
C SER A 59 11.52 -2.85 -6.87
N TRP A 60 10.28 -2.82 -6.38
CA TRP A 60 9.47 -4.01 -6.20
C TRP A 60 8.02 -3.70 -6.57
N ASN A 61 7.38 -4.62 -7.29
CA ASN A 61 5.99 -4.49 -7.70
C ASN A 61 5.33 -5.88 -7.75
N SER A 62 4.30 -6.07 -6.94
CA SER A 62 3.49 -7.30 -6.89
C SER A 62 2.79 -7.65 -8.21
N LEU A 63 2.54 -6.68 -9.09
CA LEU A 63 1.97 -6.92 -10.43
C LEU A 63 3.02 -7.30 -11.47
N ASP A 64 4.31 -7.14 -11.18
CA ASP A 64 5.38 -7.67 -12.03
C ASP A 64 5.58 -9.16 -11.72
N SER A 65 4.60 -9.95 -12.17
CA SER A 65 4.62 -11.40 -12.02
C SER A 65 5.60 -12.05 -13.00
N GLY A 66 6.25 -13.13 -12.55
CA GLY A 66 7.13 -13.95 -13.38
C GLY A 66 6.41 -14.67 -14.52
N LEU A 67 5.08 -14.76 -14.49
CA LEU A 67 4.25 -15.33 -15.55
C LEU A 67 3.19 -14.32 -16.01
N LYS A 68 3.21 -14.02 -17.31
CA LYS A 68 2.31 -13.06 -17.96
C LYS A 68 1.44 -13.83 -18.96
N LEU A 69 0.12 -13.75 -18.82
CA LEU A 69 -0.82 -14.35 -19.78
C LEU A 69 -1.55 -13.26 -20.54
N PHE A 70 -1.69 -13.48 -21.85
CA PHE A 70 -2.45 -12.65 -22.75
C PHE A 70 -3.53 -13.49 -23.42
N PHE A 71 -4.77 -13.02 -23.38
CA PHE A 71 -5.88 -13.60 -24.14
C PHE A 71 -6.27 -12.60 -25.22
N SER A 72 -6.36 -13.05 -26.46
CA SER A 72 -6.91 -12.24 -27.56
C SER A 72 -8.41 -12.50 -27.69
N ARG A 73 -9.15 -11.55 -28.27
CA ARG A 73 -10.59 -11.67 -28.57
C ARG A 73 -10.91 -12.27 -29.94
N GLU A 74 -10.01 -13.07 -30.50
CA GLU A 74 -10.13 -13.53 -31.89
C GLU A 74 -10.38 -12.34 -32.84
N VAL A 75 -9.48 -11.36 -32.81
CA VAL A 75 -9.67 -10.10 -33.55
C VAL A 75 -9.85 -10.37 -35.04
N GLN A 76 -11.02 -10.02 -35.57
CA GLN A 76 -11.32 -10.09 -37.00
C GLN A 76 -11.05 -8.73 -37.66
N GLY A 77 -10.08 -8.66 -38.58
CA GLY A 77 -9.69 -7.43 -39.27
C GLY A 77 -8.64 -7.66 -40.36
N LYS A 78 -8.43 -6.69 -41.27
CA LYS A 78 -7.40 -6.78 -42.31
C LYS A 78 -6.00 -6.61 -41.68
N ALA A 79 -5.03 -7.41 -42.14
CA ALA A 79 -3.64 -7.31 -41.68
C ALA A 79 -3.09 -5.88 -41.91
N GLY A 80 -2.58 -5.25 -40.85
CA GLY A 80 -1.97 -3.92 -40.91
C GLY A 80 -2.81 -2.75 -40.38
N GLU A 81 -4.06 -2.98 -39.94
CA GLU A 81 -4.81 -1.97 -39.19
C GLU A 81 -4.48 -2.01 -37.68
N ASP A 82 -4.71 -0.86 -37.02
CA ASP A 82 -4.48 -0.37 -35.64
C ASP A 82 -4.96 -1.30 -34.47
N LEU A 83 -5.12 -2.58 -34.74
CA LEU A 83 -5.78 -3.59 -33.92
C LEU A 83 -4.82 -4.37 -33.02
N VAL A 84 -3.53 -4.47 -33.37
CA VAL A 84 -2.54 -5.22 -32.56
C VAL A 84 -1.92 -4.35 -31.46
N GLU A 85 -1.61 -3.09 -31.75
CA GLU A 85 -1.00 -2.17 -30.79
C GLU A 85 -1.97 -1.75 -29.67
N LYS A 86 -3.28 -1.68 -29.97
CA LYS A 86 -4.34 -1.28 -29.01
C LYS A 86 -4.98 -2.45 -28.27
N GLN A 87 -4.59 -3.70 -28.56
CA GLN A 87 -5.20 -4.89 -27.97
C GLN A 87 -5.03 -4.98 -26.44
N ASN A 88 -3.88 -4.53 -25.91
CA ASN A 88 -3.64 -4.45 -24.47
C ASN A 88 -4.58 -3.48 -23.73
N ALA A 89 -5.17 -2.51 -24.44
CA ALA A 89 -6.07 -1.52 -23.85
C ALA A 89 -7.52 -2.03 -23.72
N GLU A 90 -7.90 -3.07 -24.47
CA GLU A 90 -9.27 -3.60 -24.50
C GLU A 90 -9.43 -4.93 -23.74
N MET A 91 -8.44 -5.81 -23.81
CA MET A 91 -8.34 -7.00 -22.98
C MET A 91 -7.06 -6.90 -22.16
N GLY A 92 -7.21 -6.59 -20.88
CA GLY A 92 -6.08 -6.38 -19.98
C GLY A 92 -5.18 -7.62 -19.91
N GLN A 93 -3.87 -7.37 -19.87
CA GLN A 93 -2.90 -8.36 -19.45
C GLN A 93 -3.29 -8.89 -18.06
N MET A 94 -3.36 -10.22 -17.89
CA MET A 94 -3.64 -10.82 -16.59
C MET A 94 -2.31 -11.25 -15.95
N PRO A 95 -1.85 -10.57 -14.88
CA PRO A 95 -0.72 -11.04 -14.10
C PRO A 95 -1.12 -12.32 -13.37
N VAL A 96 -0.22 -13.29 -13.32
CA VAL A 96 -0.45 -14.56 -12.61
C VAL A 96 0.43 -14.62 -11.38
N VAL A 97 -0.20 -14.65 -10.21
CA VAL A 97 0.49 -14.86 -8.94
C VAL A 97 0.56 -16.37 -8.68
N ALA A 98 1.73 -16.97 -8.92
CA ALA A 98 1.89 -18.44 -8.87
C ALA A 98 1.63 -19.04 -7.47
N SER A 99 2.03 -18.34 -6.41
CA SER A 99 1.62 -18.60 -5.03
C SER A 99 1.38 -17.27 -4.35
N GLU A 100 0.12 -16.91 -4.15
CA GLU A 100 -0.27 -15.67 -3.48
C GLU A 100 0.23 -15.62 -2.03
N ALA A 101 0.11 -16.73 -1.31
CA ALA A 101 0.52 -16.81 0.08
C ALA A 101 2.03 -16.63 0.27
N ALA A 102 2.84 -17.17 -0.64
CA ALA A 102 4.28 -16.93 -0.64
C ALA A 102 4.63 -15.51 -1.11
N ALA A 103 3.98 -15.02 -2.18
CA ALA A 103 4.25 -13.70 -2.75
C ALA A 103 3.92 -12.55 -1.80
N TYR A 104 2.88 -12.69 -0.98
CA TYR A 104 2.50 -11.72 0.05
C TYR A 104 3.12 -12.00 1.42
N GLY A 105 3.93 -13.05 1.54
CA GLY A 105 4.76 -13.31 2.72
C GLY A 105 4.09 -14.09 3.86
N TYR A 106 2.79 -14.43 3.75
CA TYR A 106 2.03 -15.12 4.80
C TYR A 106 2.70 -16.43 5.24
N GLU A 107 3.21 -17.24 4.30
CA GLU A 107 3.86 -18.51 4.66
C GLU A 107 5.12 -18.33 5.51
N ALA A 108 5.87 -17.24 5.28
CA ALA A 108 7.08 -16.94 6.03
C ALA A 108 6.73 -16.34 7.41
N GLU A 109 5.74 -15.44 7.45
CA GLU A 109 5.23 -14.84 8.68
C GLU A 109 4.66 -15.88 9.64
N ASP A 110 3.78 -16.77 9.16
CA ASP A 110 3.19 -17.85 9.96
C ASP A 110 4.27 -18.79 10.51
N ARG A 111 5.27 -19.14 9.68
CA ARG A 111 6.39 -19.99 10.11
C ARG A 111 7.23 -19.31 11.18
N HIS A 112 7.52 -18.01 11.04
CA HIS A 112 8.23 -17.24 12.06
C HIS A 112 7.43 -17.21 13.36
N PHE A 113 6.12 -16.96 13.29
CA PHE A 113 5.25 -16.97 14.46
C PHE A 113 5.28 -18.31 15.20
N VAL A 114 5.22 -19.43 14.49
CA VAL A 114 5.35 -20.77 15.08
C VAL A 114 6.74 -20.96 15.74
N ASN A 115 7.83 -20.52 15.11
CA ASN A 115 9.17 -20.62 15.69
C ASN A 115 9.30 -19.79 16.97
N VAL A 116 8.74 -18.59 17.00
CA VAL A 116 8.69 -17.72 18.19
C VAL A 116 7.88 -18.38 19.30
N PHE A 117 6.69 -18.92 18.99
CA PHE A 117 5.84 -19.62 19.96
C PHE A 117 6.55 -20.85 20.56
N LEU A 118 7.33 -21.57 19.76
CA LEU A 118 8.16 -22.69 20.21
C LEU A 118 9.44 -22.27 20.96
N GLY A 119 9.71 -20.97 21.10
CA GLY A 119 10.90 -20.43 21.78
C GLY A 119 12.20 -20.62 21.00
N ARG A 120 12.12 -20.88 19.69
CA ARG A 120 13.29 -21.10 18.83
C ARG A 120 13.91 -19.79 18.34
N GLU A 121 13.09 -18.76 18.21
CA GLU A 121 13.46 -17.43 17.75
C GLU A 121 12.81 -16.37 18.64
N LYS A 122 13.36 -15.15 18.63
CA LYS A 122 12.70 -13.98 19.23
C LYS A 122 11.77 -13.34 18.20
N PRO A 123 10.65 -12.73 18.62
CA PRO A 123 9.79 -11.99 17.70
C PRO A 123 10.57 -10.87 17.03
N ALA A 124 10.47 -10.78 15.70
CA ALA A 124 11.05 -9.68 14.93
C ALA A 124 10.28 -8.36 15.14
N LEU A 125 8.96 -8.46 15.36
CA LEU A 125 8.07 -7.34 15.66
C LEU A 125 7.21 -7.67 16.88
N THR A 126 6.88 -6.64 17.64
CA THR A 126 6.12 -6.70 18.88
C THR A 126 4.92 -5.76 18.83
N PHE A 127 4.11 -5.74 19.88
CA PHE A 127 3.02 -4.76 20.00
C PHE A 127 3.53 -3.31 20.06
N ASP A 128 4.76 -3.08 20.52
CA ASP A 128 5.35 -1.74 20.56
C ASP A 128 5.57 -1.20 19.14
N ASP A 129 6.00 -2.05 18.20
CA ASP A 129 6.14 -1.70 16.79
C ASP A 129 4.77 -1.36 16.17
N GLY A 130 3.76 -2.16 16.48
CA GLY A 130 2.38 -1.88 16.08
C GLY A 130 1.87 -0.53 16.60
N LEU A 131 2.19 -0.18 17.86
CA LEU A 131 1.86 1.12 18.42
C LEU A 131 2.55 2.27 17.68
N GLN A 132 3.82 2.11 17.26
CA GLN A 132 4.51 3.13 16.45
C GLN A 132 3.83 3.33 15.10
N VAL A 133 3.42 2.26 14.41
CA VAL A 133 2.67 2.35 13.15
C VAL A 133 1.37 3.12 13.35
N VAL A 134 0.60 2.81 14.39
CA VAL A 134 -0.65 3.54 14.70
C VAL A 134 -0.37 5.02 14.97
N LYS A 135 0.70 5.35 15.71
CA LYS A 135 1.08 6.76 15.96
C LYS A 135 1.41 7.51 14.68
N VAL A 136 2.12 6.89 13.74
CA VAL A 136 2.41 7.47 12.42
C VAL A 136 1.11 7.73 11.65
N LEU A 137 0.20 6.74 11.59
CA LEU A 137 -1.09 6.90 10.91
C LEU A 137 -1.94 8.01 11.53
N MET A 138 -2.05 8.06 12.86
CA MET A 138 -2.79 9.11 13.56
C MET A 138 -2.17 10.49 13.34
N THR A 139 -0.83 10.57 13.26
CA THR A 139 -0.11 11.81 12.95
C THR A 139 -0.40 12.27 11.52
N ALA A 140 -0.47 11.35 10.56
CA ALA A 140 -0.85 11.66 9.19
C ALA A 140 -2.28 12.24 9.09
N TYR A 141 -3.25 11.63 9.78
CA TYR A 141 -4.61 12.22 9.85
C TYR A 141 -4.60 13.59 10.52
N MET A 142 -3.91 13.74 11.65
CA MET A 142 -3.82 15.02 12.35
C MET A 142 -3.17 16.09 11.47
N SER A 143 -2.14 15.74 10.71
CA SER A 143 -1.49 16.62 9.73
C SER A 143 -2.45 17.04 8.62
N ALA A 144 -3.23 16.09 8.08
CA ALA A 144 -4.22 16.36 7.04
C ALA A 144 -5.33 17.29 7.54
N GLU A 145 -5.85 17.07 8.76
CA GLU A 145 -6.87 17.92 9.37
C GLU A 145 -6.36 19.33 9.70
N GLN A 146 -5.07 19.48 10.04
CA GLN A 146 -4.45 20.77 10.33
C GLN A 146 -3.89 21.47 9.08
N GLY A 147 -3.80 20.78 7.94
CA GLY A 147 -3.24 21.31 6.70
C GLY A 147 -1.77 21.72 6.78
N ARG A 148 -0.98 21.07 7.66
CA ARG A 148 0.45 21.39 7.87
C ARG A 148 1.26 20.17 8.27
N THR A 149 2.56 20.23 8.07
CA THR A 149 3.53 19.28 8.61
C THR A 149 3.57 19.35 10.14
N LEU A 150 3.70 18.19 10.78
CA LEU A 150 3.81 18.04 12.22
C LEU A 150 5.15 17.39 12.58
N ASP A 151 5.76 17.85 13.67
CA ASP A 151 6.85 17.10 14.30
C ASP A 151 6.31 15.79 14.88
N PHE A 152 7.14 14.74 14.85
CA PHE A 152 6.77 13.42 15.33
C PHE A 152 7.51 13.03 16.63
N PRO A 153 6.81 12.55 17.66
CA PRO A 153 5.35 12.48 17.78
C PRO A 153 4.74 13.87 18.08
N PRO A 154 3.55 14.19 17.54
CA PRO A 154 2.88 15.45 17.87
C PRO A 154 2.27 15.40 19.27
N GLU A 155 2.09 16.58 19.87
CA GLU A 155 1.44 16.72 21.16
C GLU A 155 -0.02 16.21 21.11
N GLY A 156 -0.45 15.48 22.13
CA GLY A 156 -1.83 15.00 22.27
C GLY A 156 -2.20 13.76 21.43
N ILE A 157 -1.23 13.16 20.71
CA ILE A 157 -1.47 12.02 19.80
C ILE A 157 -2.16 10.83 20.48
N ASP A 158 -1.86 10.57 21.75
CA ASP A 158 -2.41 9.41 22.50
C ASP A 158 -3.93 9.48 22.71
N SER A 159 -4.53 10.66 22.58
CA SER A 159 -5.98 10.89 22.72
C SER A 159 -6.65 11.34 21.42
N PHE A 160 -5.88 11.46 20.35
CA PHE A 160 -6.37 11.93 19.07
C PHE A 160 -7.26 10.87 18.42
N VAL A 161 -8.40 11.32 17.92
CA VAL A 161 -9.32 10.50 17.11
C VAL A 161 -9.65 11.32 15.86
N PRO A 162 -9.35 10.81 14.66
CA PRO A 162 -9.55 11.57 13.43
C PRO A 162 -11.03 11.79 13.12
N ALA A 163 -11.33 12.87 12.40
CA ALA A 163 -12.67 13.26 11.98
C ALA A 163 -13.38 12.15 11.19
N VAL A 164 -12.63 11.37 10.41
CA VAL A 164 -13.17 10.22 9.67
C VAL A 164 -13.70 9.15 10.62
N ALA A 165 -12.93 8.79 11.65
CA ALA A 165 -13.34 7.82 12.67
C ALA A 165 -14.49 8.34 13.56
N LYS A 166 -14.60 9.67 13.73
CA LYS A 166 -15.73 10.32 14.41
C LYS A 166 -16.99 10.41 13.54
N GLY A 167 -16.90 10.14 12.24
CA GLY A 167 -17.98 10.37 11.28
C GLY A 167 -18.31 11.84 11.05
N THR A 168 -17.41 12.75 11.41
CA THR A 168 -17.59 14.21 11.24
C THR A 168 -16.82 14.77 10.04
N TRP A 169 -16.01 13.93 9.37
CA TRP A 169 -15.30 14.31 8.17
C TRP A 169 -16.29 14.59 7.03
N LYS A 170 -16.01 15.67 6.28
CA LYS A 170 -16.76 16.08 5.10
C LYS A 170 -15.78 16.11 3.93
N PRO A 171 -15.89 15.18 2.97
CA PRO A 171 -15.05 15.18 1.77
C PRO A 171 -15.23 16.45 0.94
#